data_AF-A0A7K3HCG5-F1
#
_entry.id   AF-A0A7K3HCG5-F1
#
_cell.length_a   1.000
_cell.length_b   1.000
_cell.length_c   1.000
_cell.angle_alpha   90.00
_cell.angle_beta   90.00
_cell.angle_gamma   90.00
#
_symmetry.space_group_name_H-M   'P 1'
#
loop_
_entity.id
_entity.type
_entity.pdbx_description
1 polymer ?
#
loop_
_entity_poly.entity_id
_entity_poly.type
_entity_poly.pdbx_seq_one_letter_code
_entity_poly.pdbx_strand_id
1 'polypeptide(L)'
;MPGTTAAHATDKLPDETVDAVVIGGGAAGLNGALMLARSRRSVVVIDSGTPRNAPAEGVHGLLGLDGTPPAELLRRGREEVRRYGGLVVAGDVVSARPAAPSAG
;
A
#
# COMPACT_ATOMS: atom_id res chain seq x y z
N MET A 1 19.17 -14.97 6.63
CA MET A 1 19.10 -13.54 6.99
C MET A 1 17.65 -13.11 6.84
N PRO A 2 16.95 -12.59 7.86
CA PRO A 2 15.63 -12.02 7.63
C PRO A 2 15.82 -10.76 6.77
N GLY A 3 15.25 -10.77 5.56
CA GLY A 3 15.36 -9.67 4.61
C GLY A 3 14.61 -8.44 5.14
N THR A 4 15.35 -7.48 5.69
CA THR A 4 14.87 -6.11 5.87
C THR A 4 14.49 -5.61 4.48
N THR A 5 13.20 -5.51 4.21
CA THR A 5 12.72 -4.83 3.00
C THR A 5 13.24 -3.40 3.12
N ALA A 6 14.07 -2.96 2.19
CA ALA A 6 14.61 -1.61 2.19
C ALA A 6 13.47 -0.61 2.34
N ALA A 7 13.62 0.36 3.25
CA ALA A 7 12.63 1.42 3.47
C ALA A 7 12.28 2.05 2.11
N HIS A 8 11.03 1.93 1.69
CA HIS A 8 10.58 2.54 0.45
C HIS A 8 10.48 4.05 0.65
N ALA A 9 10.64 4.83 -0.43
CA ALA A 9 10.31 6.26 -0.40
C ALA A 9 8.91 6.42 0.20
N THR A 10 8.76 7.31 1.18
CA THR A 10 7.47 7.60 1.82
C THR A 10 6.94 8.92 1.26
N ASP A 11 5.66 8.94 0.94
CA ASP A 11 4.96 10.17 0.62
C ASP A 11 4.61 10.92 1.91
N LYS A 12 4.25 12.20 1.78
CA LYS A 12 3.72 12.97 2.92
C LYS A 12 2.28 12.51 3.19
N LEU A 13 1.93 12.34 4.47
CA LEU A 13 0.54 12.13 4.85
C LEU A 13 -0.28 13.38 4.48
N PRO A 14 -1.47 13.23 3.85
CA PRO A 14 -2.31 14.36 3.51
C PRO A 14 -2.85 15.04 4.78
N ASP A 15 -2.93 16.37 4.73
CA ASP A 15 -3.48 17.20 5.82
C ASP A 15 -5.03 17.33 5.71
N GLU A 16 -5.61 16.83 4.61
CA GLU A 16 -7.03 16.92 4.25
C GLU A 16 -7.72 15.55 4.25
N THR A 17 -9.05 15.55 4.31
CA THR A 17 -9.85 14.32 4.27
C THR A 17 -9.70 13.62 2.92
N VAL A 18 -9.42 12.32 2.97
CA VAL A 18 -9.35 11.45 1.79
C VAL A 18 -10.59 10.56 1.69
N ASP A 19 -10.91 10.09 0.49
CA ASP A 19 -12.00 9.15 0.25
C ASP A 19 -11.74 7.79 0.93
N ALA A 20 -10.48 7.36 0.98
CA ALA A 20 -10.10 6.07 1.55
C ALA A 20 -8.69 6.05 2.17
N VAL A 21 -8.58 5.34 3.30
CA VAL A 21 -7.31 4.95 3.91
C VAL A 21 -7.18 3.43 3.81
N VAL A 22 -6.12 2.95 3.18
CA VAL A 22 -5.79 1.53 3.08
C VAL A 22 -4.69 1.21 4.09
N ILE A 23 -4.99 0.31 5.03
CA ILE A 23 -4.04 -0.09 6.08
C ILE A 23 -3.36 -1.39 5.65
N GLY A 24 -2.05 -1.32 5.39
CA GLY A 24 -1.20 -2.41 4.94
C GLY A 24 -0.79 -2.29 3.47
N GLY A 25 0.52 -2.22 3.20
CA GLY A 25 1.09 -2.11 1.86
C GLY A 25 1.45 -3.45 1.20
N GLY A 26 0.76 -4.53 1.57
CA GLY A 26 0.88 -5.82 0.90
C GLY A 26 0.14 -5.86 -0.45
N ALA A 27 0.22 -6.99 -1.16
CA ALA A 27 -0.38 -7.15 -2.49
C ALA A 27 -1.88 -6.81 -2.53
N ALA A 28 -2.65 -7.22 -1.50
CA ALA A 28 -4.08 -6.92 -1.40
C ALA A 28 -4.34 -5.42 -1.22
N GLY A 29 -3.62 -4.76 -0.30
CA GLY A 29 -3.78 -3.33 -0.03
C GLY A 29 -3.37 -2.47 -1.24
N LEU A 30 -2.23 -2.77 -1.84
CA LEU A 30 -1.77 -2.06 -3.05
C LEU A 30 -2.73 -2.23 -4.23
N ASN A 31 -3.27 -3.44 -4.45
CA ASN A 31 -4.26 -3.65 -5.51
C ASN A 31 -5.58 -2.91 -5.24
N GLY A 32 -6.06 -2.92 -3.99
CA GLY A 32 -7.25 -2.16 -3.58
C GLY A 32 -7.06 -0.65 -3.78
N ALA A 33 -5.92 -0.12 -3.33
CA ALA A 33 -5.55 1.28 -3.52
C ALA A 33 -5.43 1.66 -4.99
N LEU A 34 -4.83 0.80 -5.81
CA LEU A 34 -4.71 1.02 -7.25
C LEU A 34 -6.09 1.14 -7.92
N MET A 35 -7.03 0.25 -7.57
CA MET A 35 -8.39 0.34 -8.11
C MET A 35 -9.09 1.63 -7.69
N LEU A 36 -8.99 2.04 -6.42
CA LEU A 36 -9.55 3.29 -5.93
C LEU A 36 -8.96 4.52 -6.63
N ALA A 37 -7.63 4.58 -6.75
CA ALA A 37 -6.93 5.66 -7.44
C ALA A 37 -7.36 5.75 -8.92
N ARG A 38 -7.51 4.62 -9.62
CA ARG A 38 -8.03 4.58 -10.99
C ARG A 38 -9.47 5.06 -11.11
N SER A 39 -10.26 4.90 -10.06
CA SER A 39 -11.61 5.48 -9.94
C SER A 39 -11.60 6.95 -9.50
N ARG A 40 -10.43 7.62 -9.53
CA ARG A 40 -10.22 9.02 -9.14
C ARG A 40 -10.58 9.33 -7.68
N ARG A 41 -10.45 8.34 -6.80
CA ARG A 41 -10.59 8.53 -5.35
C ARG A 41 -9.27 8.99 -4.76
N SER A 42 -9.32 9.93 -3.81
CA SER A 42 -8.15 10.26 -3.01
C SER A 42 -7.89 9.11 -2.03
N VAL A 43 -6.73 8.46 -2.18
CA VAL A 43 -6.38 7.27 -1.39
C VAL A 43 -4.97 7.37 -0.84
N VAL A 44 -4.84 6.99 0.44
CA VAL A 44 -3.54 6.84 1.10
C VAL A 44 -3.37 5.40 1.60
N VAL A 45 -2.25 4.78 1.27
CA VAL A 45 -1.80 3.51 1.81
C VAL A 45 -0.86 3.79 2.97
N ILE A 46 -1.13 3.21 4.14
CA ILE A 46 -0.22 3.25 5.29
C ILE A 46 0.39 1.85 5.45
N ASP A 47 1.71 1.74 5.31
CA ASP A 47 2.44 0.48 5.34
C ASP A 47 3.50 0.45 6.45
N SER A 48 3.46 -0.59 7.29
CA SER A 48 4.47 -0.84 8.33
C SER A 48 5.75 -1.46 7.79
N GLY A 49 5.75 -1.91 6.52
CA GLY A 49 6.93 -2.50 5.88
C GLY A 49 7.24 -3.92 6.34
N THR A 50 6.30 -4.60 6.99
CA THR A 50 6.47 -5.98 7.50
C THR A 50 5.59 -6.99 6.73
N PRO A 51 5.89 -7.29 5.45
CA PRO A 51 5.07 -8.20 4.67
C PRO A 51 5.21 -9.65 5.15
N ARG A 52 4.09 -10.35 5.30
CA ARG A 52 4.04 -11.74 5.79
C ARG A 52 4.84 -12.75 4.95
N ASN A 53 5.07 -12.44 3.66
CA ASN A 53 5.80 -13.28 2.72
C ASN A 53 7.23 -12.77 2.47
N ALA A 54 7.78 -11.88 3.32
CA ALA A 54 9.15 -11.37 3.18
C ALA A 54 10.23 -12.45 3.00
N PRO A 55 10.18 -13.62 3.68
CA PRO A 55 11.21 -14.65 3.54
C PRO A 55 11.12 -15.47 2.25
N ALA A 56 10.03 -15.35 1.48
CA ALA A 56 9.83 -16.17 0.28
C ALA A 56 10.72 -15.68 -0.88
N GLU A 57 11.33 -16.61 -1.61
CA GLU A 57 12.16 -16.30 -2.78
C GLU A 57 11.32 -15.78 -3.96
N GLY A 58 10.06 -16.20 -4.05
CA GLY A 58 9.17 -15.83 -5.14
C GLY A 58 7.70 -15.91 -4.76
N VAL A 59 6.88 -15.17 -5.49
CA VAL A 59 5.42 -15.29 -5.49
C VAL A 59 5.02 -16.32 -6.54
N HIS A 60 4.13 -17.23 -6.19
CA HIS A 60 3.61 -18.27 -7.08
C HIS A 60 2.09 -18.17 -7.19
N GLY A 61 1.53 -18.71 -8.28
CA GLY A 61 0.07 -18.68 -8.52
C GLY A 61 -0.47 -17.30 -8.92
N LEU A 62 0.41 -16.37 -9.29
CA LEU A 62 0.04 -15.06 -9.84
C LEU A 62 0.42 -15.00 -11.32
N LEU A 63 -0.60 -14.96 -12.18
CA LEU A 63 -0.43 -14.98 -13.64
C LEU A 63 0.50 -13.84 -14.09
N GLY A 64 1.49 -14.18 -14.91
CA GLY A 64 2.48 -13.22 -15.45
C GLY A 64 3.58 -12.80 -14.49
N LEU A 65 3.56 -13.25 -13.23
CA LEU A 65 4.51 -12.86 -12.19
C LEU A 65 5.06 -14.05 -11.39
N ASP A 66 4.95 -15.27 -11.92
CA ASP A 66 5.49 -16.47 -11.27
C ASP A 66 7.00 -16.34 -11.02
N GLY A 67 7.43 -16.68 -9.80
CA GLY A 67 8.81 -16.56 -9.35
C GLY A 67 9.28 -15.12 -9.08
N THR A 68 8.42 -14.10 -9.22
CA THR A 68 8.80 -12.72 -8.92
C THR A 68 9.08 -12.56 -7.42
N PRO A 69 10.20 -11.93 -7.00
CA PRO A 69 10.45 -11.68 -5.59
C PRO A 69 9.33 -10.84 -4.95
N PRO A 70 8.86 -11.17 -3.74
CA PRO A 70 7.81 -10.41 -3.07
C PRO A 70 8.10 -8.91 -2.98
N ALA A 71 9.34 -8.53 -2.68
CA ALA A 71 9.75 -7.13 -2.59
C ALA A 71 9.57 -6.38 -3.92
N GLU A 72 9.83 -7.06 -5.05
CA GLU A 72 9.67 -6.49 -6.39
C GLU A 72 8.19 -6.32 -6.75
N LEU A 73 7.35 -7.30 -6.41
CA LEU A 73 5.90 -7.18 -6.56
C LEU A 73 5.37 -5.94 -5.82
N LEU A 74 5.76 -5.77 -4.56
CA LEU A 74 5.32 -4.63 -3.75
C LEU A 74 5.90 -3.30 -4.26
N ARG A 75 7.15 -3.29 -4.75
CA ARG A 75 7.75 -2.10 -5.37
C ARG A 75 6.93 -1.63 -6.58
N ARG A 76 6.61 -2.55 -7.50
CA ARG A 76 5.77 -2.26 -8.68
C ARG A 76 4.39 -1.75 -8.28
N GLY A 77 3.74 -2.43 -7.32
CA GLY A 77 2.43 -2.03 -6.84
C GLY A 77 2.42 -0.60 -6.27
N ARG A 78 3.43 -0.22 -5.47
CA ARG A 78 3.56 1.15 -4.95
C ARG A 78 3.74 2.18 -6.06
N GLU A 79 4.55 1.88 -7.07
CA GLU A 79 4.76 2.76 -8.23
C GLU A 79 3.49 2.96 -9.05
N GLU A 80 2.69 1.90 -9.23
CA GLU A 80 1.41 2.00 -9.93
C GLU A 80 0.40 2.84 -9.16
N VAL A 81 0.27 2.62 -7.84
CA VAL A 81 -0.59 3.46 -6.97
C VAL A 81 -0.23 4.93 -7.13
N ARG A 82 1.07 5.26 -7.04
CA ARG A 82 1.57 6.63 -7.23
C ARG A 82 1.30 7.21 -8.61
N ARG A 83 1.46 6.41 -9.66
CA ARG A 83 1.17 6.82 -11.04
C ARG A 83 -0.26 7.30 -11.21
N TYR A 84 -1.21 6.73 -10.44
CA TYR A 84 -2.62 7.13 -10.46
C TYR A 84 -2.99 8.15 -9.37
N GLY A 85 -2.01 8.76 -8.69
CA GLY A 85 -2.22 9.82 -7.71
C GLY A 85 -2.50 9.32 -6.28
N GLY A 86 -2.45 8.02 -6.03
CA GLY A 86 -2.50 7.48 -4.67
C GLY A 86 -1.18 7.73 -3.92
N LEU A 87 -1.25 7.85 -2.61
CA LEU A 87 -0.10 8.08 -1.73
C LEU A 87 0.28 6.80 -0.99
N VAL A 88 1.58 6.57 -0.77
CA VAL A 88 2.07 5.46 0.05
C VAL A 88 2.98 6.01 1.15
N VAL A 89 2.52 5.89 2.38
CA VAL A 89 3.14 6.45 3.59
C VAL A 89 3.63 5.30 4.46
N ALA A 90 4.89 5.35 4.89
CA ALA A 90 5.41 4.42 5.88
C ALA A 90 4.86 4.78 7.27
N GLY A 91 4.30 3.80 7.98
CA GLY A 91 3.78 4.02 9.34
C GLY A 91 2.98 2.85 9.89
N ASP A 92 2.77 2.87 11.20
CA ASP A 92 1.94 1.91 11.92
C ASP A 92 0.60 2.56 12.29
N VAL A 93 -0.50 1.89 11.92
CA VAL A 93 -1.84 2.30 12.35
C VAL A 93 -2.21 1.55 13.61
N VAL A 94 -2.29 2.28 14.73
CA VAL A 94 -2.56 1.70 16.05
C VAL A 94 -4.05 1.67 16.41
N SER A 95 -4.85 2.56 15.82
CA SER A 95 -6.30 2.58 16.01
C SER A 95 -6.99 3.33 14.87
N ALA A 96 -8.26 2.99 14.66
CA ALA A 96 -9.19 3.76 13.84
C ALA A 96 -10.49 3.91 14.62
N ARG A 97 -11.08 5.10 14.57
CA ARG A 97 -12.36 5.39 15.23
C ARG A 97 -13.30 6.09 14.26
N PRO A 98 -14.62 5.82 14.34
CA PRO A 98 -15.59 6.63 13.62
C PRO A 98 -15.42 8.10 13.97
N ALA A 99 -15.36 8.96 12.95
CA ALA A 99 -15.49 10.40 13.16
C ALA A 99 -16.96 10.73 13.43
N ALA A 100 -17.20 11.83 14.16
CA ALA A 100 -18.53 12.42 14.19
C ALA A 100 -18.94 12.76 12.74
N PRO A 101 -20.22 12.63 12.36
CA PRO A 101 -20.66 13.00 11.03
C PRO A 101 -20.29 14.46 10.74
N SER A 102 -19.53 14.69 9.68
CA SER A 102 -19.29 16.04 9.18
C SER A 102 -20.57 16.53 8.51
N ALA A 103 -21.07 17.71 8.90
CA ALA A 103 -22.15 18.37 8.16
C ALA A 103 -21.64 18.66 6.74
N GLY A 104 -22.34 18.10 5.74
CA GLY A 104 -22.05 18.30 4.32
C GLY A 104 -22.54 19.64 3.81
#